data_AF-A0A924WET4-F1
#
_entry.id   AF-A0A924WET4-F1
#
_cell.length_a   1.000
_cell.length_b   1.000
_cell.length_c   1.000
_cell.angle_alpha   90.00
_cell.angle_beta   90.00
_cell.angle_gamma   90.00
#
_symmetry.space_group_name_H-M   'P 1'
#
loop_
_entity.id
_entity.type
_entity.pdbx_description
1 polymer ?
#
loop_
_entity_poly.entity_id
_entity_poly.type
_entity_poly.pdbx_seq_one_letter_code
_entity_poly.pdbx_strand_id
1 'polypeptide(L)'
;MKQHHYNVIPECYADTVLVEMLGFTRPNHAVNSNISYVLKTVRASLPNQKVVGIIDSDRGKSEKLLEGFNLIDEQQDIKKFSCDKQTILVICPAFEGWIFGNAAKQNIDPADHHFKTPKYFRRKCKHINAKRNQDLKQFLNTLKQKQAPGFTQLKTWICEGAGIDENDLT
;
A
#
# COMPACT_ATOMS: atom_id res chain seq x y z
N MET A 1 -6.80 17.60 -15.70
CA MET A 1 -5.97 16.48 -16.21
C MET A 1 -5.78 15.52 -15.04
N LYS A 2 -6.05 14.21 -15.20
CA LYS A 2 -5.79 13.25 -14.11
C LYS A 2 -4.28 13.13 -13.92
N GLN A 3 -3.74 13.61 -12.79
CA GLN A 3 -2.33 13.43 -12.47
C GLN A 3 -2.00 11.92 -12.40
N HIS A 4 -0.89 11.54 -13.02
CA HIS A 4 -0.42 10.15 -13.03
C HIS A 4 0.65 9.97 -11.96
N HIS A 5 0.49 8.97 -11.10
CA HIS A 5 1.37 8.77 -9.95
C HIS A 5 2.33 7.61 -10.20
N TYR A 6 3.15 7.73 -11.27
CA TYR A 6 4.15 6.73 -11.66
C TYR A 6 5.25 6.47 -10.61
N ASN A 7 5.35 7.37 -9.62
CA ASN A 7 6.34 7.28 -8.55
C ASN A 7 5.87 6.43 -7.36
N VAL A 8 4.69 5.82 -7.44
CA VAL A 8 4.18 4.88 -6.42
C VAL A 8 4.30 3.46 -6.95
N ILE A 9 5.10 2.62 -6.28
CA ILE A 9 5.51 1.29 -6.73
C ILE A 9 5.01 0.24 -5.72
N PRO A 10 3.79 -0.29 -5.89
CA PRO A 10 3.22 -1.32 -5.01
C PRO A 10 3.73 -2.72 -5.36
N GLU A 11 3.99 -3.53 -4.32
CA GLU A 11 4.49 -4.89 -4.46
C GLU A 11 3.52 -5.81 -5.19
N CYS A 12 2.26 -5.88 -4.75
CA CYS A 12 1.30 -6.86 -5.23
C CYS A 12 0.02 -6.23 -5.85
N TYR A 13 -0.83 -7.08 -6.42
CA TYR A 13 -2.10 -6.64 -7.00
C TYR A 13 -3.06 -6.03 -5.97
N ALA A 14 -3.08 -6.54 -4.73
CA ALA A 14 -3.95 -6.01 -3.68
C ALA A 14 -3.49 -4.63 -3.20
N ASP A 15 -2.18 -4.43 -3.01
CA ASP A 15 -1.59 -3.13 -2.73
C ASP A 15 -1.93 -2.14 -3.84
N THR A 16 -1.85 -2.59 -5.09
CA THR A 16 -2.21 -1.77 -6.25
C THR A 16 -3.66 -1.31 -6.20
N VAL A 17 -4.60 -2.20 -5.83
CA VAL A 17 -6.01 -1.83 -5.66
C VAL A 17 -6.18 -0.82 -4.52
N LEU A 18 -5.51 -1.04 -3.38
CA LEU A 18 -5.56 -0.11 -2.25
C LEU A 18 -5.06 1.28 -2.65
N VAL A 19 -3.89 1.36 -3.30
CA VAL A 19 -3.28 2.61 -3.78
C VAL A 19 -4.19 3.32 -4.78
N GLU A 20 -4.75 2.59 -5.76
CA GLU A 20 -5.72 3.16 -6.69
C GLU A 20 -6.97 3.68 -5.96
N MET A 21 -7.47 2.94 -4.96
CA MET A 21 -8.61 3.34 -4.14
C MET A 21 -8.33 4.61 -3.31
N LEU A 22 -7.10 4.81 -2.85
CA LEU A 22 -6.70 6.02 -2.12
C LEU A 22 -6.60 7.27 -3.01
N GLY A 23 -6.71 7.13 -4.33
CA GLY A 23 -6.73 8.23 -5.30
C GLY A 23 -5.52 8.24 -6.24
N PHE A 24 -4.54 7.35 -6.02
CA PHE A 24 -3.32 7.34 -6.82
C PHE A 24 -3.55 6.61 -8.15
N THR A 25 -3.88 7.35 -9.20
CA THR A 25 -4.10 6.73 -10.52
C THR A 25 -2.81 6.24 -11.18
N ARG A 26 -2.87 5.05 -11.79
CA ARG A 26 -1.78 4.38 -12.53
C ARG A 26 -0.47 4.19 -11.73
N PRO A 27 -0.51 3.54 -10.55
CA PRO A 27 0.71 3.17 -9.85
C PRO A 27 1.58 2.24 -10.72
N ASN A 28 2.89 2.31 -10.54
CA ASN A 28 3.87 1.55 -11.30
C ASN A 28 4.01 0.12 -10.74
N HIS A 29 3.01 -0.71 -11.05
CA HIS A 29 2.99 -2.12 -10.70
C HIS A 29 3.38 -2.99 -11.90
N ALA A 30 4.37 -3.87 -11.74
CA ALA A 30 4.75 -4.84 -12.75
C ALA A 30 4.11 -6.22 -12.53
N VAL A 31 3.85 -6.94 -13.62
CA VAL A 31 3.43 -8.35 -13.56
C VAL A 31 4.52 -9.16 -12.86
N ASN A 32 4.13 -9.94 -11.84
CA ASN A 32 5.03 -10.69 -10.96
C ASN A 32 5.98 -9.83 -10.11
N SER A 33 5.58 -8.58 -9.81
CA SER A 33 6.27 -7.74 -8.84
C SER A 33 6.35 -8.42 -7.46
N ASN A 34 7.47 -8.18 -6.78
CA ASN A 34 7.83 -8.68 -5.46
C ASN A 34 8.72 -7.64 -4.78
N ILE A 35 9.06 -7.84 -3.51
CA ILE A 35 9.89 -6.89 -2.73
C ILE A 35 11.17 -6.51 -3.48
N SER A 36 11.91 -7.48 -4.03
CA SER A 36 13.15 -7.21 -4.77
C SER A 36 12.93 -6.34 -6.01
N TYR A 37 11.81 -6.53 -6.72
CA TYR A 37 11.43 -5.68 -7.86
C TYR A 37 11.12 -4.25 -7.41
N VAL A 38 10.34 -4.08 -6.33
CA VAL A 38 10.02 -2.76 -5.77
C VAL A 38 11.31 -2.04 -5.39
N LEU A 39 12.19 -2.68 -4.62
CA LEU A 39 13.44 -2.08 -4.17
C LEU A 39 14.38 -1.75 -5.33
N LYS A 40 14.49 -2.63 -6.33
CA LYS A 40 15.28 -2.36 -7.53
C LYS A 40 14.75 -1.13 -8.28
N THR A 41 13.43 -1.03 -8.44
CA THR A 41 12.79 0.07 -9.16
C THR A 41 12.94 1.39 -8.40
N VAL A 42 12.77 1.38 -7.08
CA VAL A 42 12.97 2.55 -6.21
C VAL A 42 14.43 3.00 -6.28
N ARG A 43 15.40 2.09 -6.11
CA ARG A 43 16.84 2.41 -6.16
C ARG A 43 17.32 2.89 -7.53
N ALA A 44 16.66 2.46 -8.61
CA ALA A 44 16.97 2.89 -9.97
C ALA A 44 16.38 4.26 -10.34
N SER A 45 15.60 4.89 -9.45
CA SER A 45 15.05 6.23 -9.68
C SER A 45 16.14 7.30 -9.74
N LEU A 46 15.87 8.39 -10.45
CA LEU A 46 16.82 9.49 -10.58
C LEU A 46 17.08 10.16 -9.21
N PRO A 47 18.28 10.71 -8.95
CA PRO A 47 18.66 11.27 -7.64
C PRO A 47 17.69 12.31 -7.05
N ASN A 48 16.99 13.06 -7.92
CA ASN A 48 16.06 14.11 -7.51
C ASN A 48 14.59 13.66 -7.55
N GLN A 49 14.32 12.41 -7.91
CA GLN A 49 12.97 11.90 -8.07
C GLN A 49 12.45 11.38 -6.73
N LYS A 50 11.32 11.93 -6.30
CA LYS A 50 10.58 11.44 -5.14
C LYS A 50 9.82 10.17 -5.52
N VAL A 51 10.16 9.04 -4.90
CA VAL A 51 9.59 7.72 -5.21
C VAL A 51 9.23 6.98 -3.94
N VAL A 52 8.08 6.31 -3.97
CA VAL A 52 7.54 5.53 -2.84
C VAL A 52 7.35 4.08 -3.27
N GLY A 53 8.08 3.17 -2.64
CA GLY A 53 7.79 1.73 -2.69
C GLY A 53 6.83 1.34 -1.57
N ILE A 54 5.89 0.45 -1.85
CA ILE A 54 4.95 -0.09 -0.87
C ILE A 54 5.09 -1.61 -0.88
N ILE A 55 5.45 -2.18 0.26
CA ILE A 55 5.65 -3.62 0.44
C ILE A 55 4.90 -4.11 1.68
N ASP A 56 4.63 -5.41 1.76
CA ASP A 56 4.12 -6.02 2.98
C ASP A 56 5.23 -6.65 3.82
N SER A 57 5.00 -6.83 5.13
CA SER A 57 5.92 -7.55 5.99
C SER A 57 5.66 -9.05 5.92
N ASP A 58 6.58 -9.81 5.30
CA ASP A 58 6.61 -11.27 5.43
C ASP A 58 7.35 -11.64 6.73
N ARG A 59 6.68 -11.46 7.87
CA ARG A 59 7.20 -11.84 9.20
C ARG A 59 8.57 -11.23 9.50
N GLY A 60 8.78 -9.95 9.15
CA GLY A 60 10.04 -9.26 9.40
C GLY A 60 11.16 -9.54 8.39
N LYS A 61 10.92 -10.35 7.35
CA LYS A 61 11.94 -10.62 6.31
C LYS A 61 12.09 -9.46 5.34
N SER A 62 11.01 -8.75 5.04
CA SER A 62 10.99 -7.63 4.10
C SER A 62 11.94 -6.53 4.55
N GLU A 63 11.95 -6.22 5.84
CA GLU A 63 12.81 -5.22 6.46
C GLU A 63 14.30 -5.53 6.31
N LYS A 64 14.68 -6.82 6.26
CA LYS A 64 16.09 -7.23 6.07
C LYS A 64 16.63 -6.89 4.67
N LEU A 65 15.75 -6.62 3.71
CA LEU A 65 16.14 -6.26 2.33
C LEU A 65 16.33 -4.74 2.16
N LEU A 66 16.00 -3.95 3.18
CA LEU A 66 16.04 -2.49 3.18
C LEU A 66 17.42 -1.92 3.52
N GLU A 67 18.49 -2.62 3.14
CA GLU A 67 19.85 -2.12 3.31
C GLU A 67 20.01 -0.72 2.68
N GLY A 68 20.58 0.21 3.46
CA GLY A 68 20.74 1.62 3.08
C GLY A 68 19.52 2.51 3.35
N PHE A 69 18.37 1.96 3.74
CA PHE A 69 17.24 2.74 4.22
C PHE A 69 17.20 2.77 5.74
N ASN A 70 16.86 3.93 6.29
CA ASN A 70 16.69 4.12 7.73
C ASN A 70 15.21 4.13 8.09
N LEU A 71 14.84 3.45 9.17
CA LEU A 71 13.51 3.61 9.76
C LEU A 71 13.39 5.04 10.30
N ILE A 72 12.40 5.78 9.80
CA ILE A 72 12.14 7.17 10.19
C ILE A 72 10.97 7.26 11.15
N ASP A 73 9.93 6.46 10.93
CA ASP A 73 8.71 6.49 11.75
C ASP A 73 7.95 5.15 11.65
N GLU A 74 7.10 4.87 12.64
CA GLU A 74 6.20 3.71 12.68
C GLU A 74 4.86 4.10 13.30
N GLN A 75 3.79 4.06 12.50
CA GLN A 75 2.45 4.47 12.91
C GLN A 75 1.38 3.66 12.19
N GLN A 76 0.27 3.36 12.89
CA GLN A 76 -0.86 2.62 12.34
C GLN A 76 -0.48 1.29 11.67
N ASP A 77 0.50 0.63 12.28
CA ASP A 77 1.07 -0.63 11.79
C ASP A 77 1.71 -0.49 10.39
N ILE A 78 2.21 0.69 10.06
CA ILE A 78 3.01 1.00 8.87
C ILE A 78 4.37 1.50 9.35
N LYS A 79 5.45 0.97 8.77
CA LYS A 79 6.81 1.47 9.00
C LYS A 79 7.26 2.29 7.80
N LYS A 80 7.77 3.49 8.06
CA LYS A 80 8.30 4.42 7.05
C LYS A 80 9.81 4.38 7.07
N PHE A 81 10.39 3.92 5.97
CA PHE A 81 11.83 3.91 5.75
C PHE A 81 12.22 4.94 4.70
N SER A 82 13.37 5.59 4.85
CA SER A 82 13.84 6.61 3.90
C SER A 82 15.33 6.50 3.60
N CYS A 83 15.67 6.82 2.36
CA CYS A 83 17.03 7.05 1.87
C CYS A 83 16.96 8.22 0.86
N ASP A 84 17.52 9.37 1.21
CA ASP A 84 17.43 10.61 0.43
C ASP A 84 16.00 11.00 0.02
N LYS A 85 15.65 10.89 -1.27
CA LYS A 85 14.32 11.18 -1.85
C LYS A 85 13.47 9.92 -2.06
N GLN A 86 13.98 8.76 -1.68
CA GLN A 86 13.32 7.47 -1.81
C GLN A 86 12.69 7.07 -0.47
N THR A 87 11.43 6.64 -0.52
CA THR A 87 10.69 6.17 0.65
C THR A 87 10.22 4.74 0.42
N ILE A 88 10.31 3.90 1.44
CA ILE A 88 9.67 2.57 1.46
C ILE A 88 8.68 2.53 2.62
N LEU A 89 7.43 2.19 2.31
CA LEU A 89 6.39 1.96 3.29
C LEU A 89 6.16 0.46 3.44
N VAL A 90 6.35 -0.06 4.65
CA VAL A 90 6.16 -1.47 4.97
C VAL A 90 4.87 -1.61 5.77
N ILE A 91 3.90 -2.31 5.20
CA ILE A 91 2.63 -2.62 5.87
C ILE A 91 2.83 -3.84 6.78
N CYS A 92 2.51 -3.71 8.06
CA CYS A 92 2.66 -4.75 9.09
C CYS A 92 1.35 -4.94 9.86
N PRO A 93 0.93 -6.16 10.24
CA PRO A 93 1.37 -7.43 9.64
C PRO A 93 1.10 -7.44 8.12
N ALA A 94 1.40 -8.55 7.44
CA ALA A 94 1.12 -8.71 6.01
C ALA A 94 -0.28 -8.18 5.63
N PHE A 95 -0.43 -7.72 4.38
CA PHE A 95 -1.57 -6.93 3.88
C PHE A 95 -2.93 -7.35 4.47
N GLU A 96 -3.25 -8.64 4.46
CA GLU A 96 -4.54 -9.12 4.96
C GLU A 96 -4.78 -8.87 6.44
N GLY A 97 -3.77 -9.07 7.28
CA GLY A 97 -3.87 -8.80 8.70
C GLY A 97 -4.02 -7.31 8.97
N TRP A 98 -3.31 -6.48 8.22
CA TRP A 98 -3.42 -5.02 8.34
C TRP A 98 -4.79 -4.49 7.93
N ILE A 99 -5.38 -5.02 6.84
CA ILE A 99 -6.75 -4.68 6.43
C ILE A 99 -7.76 -5.05 7.51
N PHE A 100 -7.66 -6.26 8.07
CA PHE A 100 -8.58 -6.73 9.12
C PHE A 100 -8.42 -5.93 10.42
N GLY A 101 -7.18 -5.56 10.77
CA GLY A 101 -6.91 -4.67 11.91
C GLY A 101 -7.57 -3.30 11.74
N ASN A 102 -7.50 -2.72 10.54
CA ASN A 102 -8.18 -1.47 10.22
C ASN A 102 -9.72 -1.59 10.27
N ALA A 103 -10.28 -2.71 9.81
CA ALA A 103 -11.71 -2.97 9.91
C ALA A 103 -12.17 -3.07 11.37
N ALA A 104 -11.41 -3.77 12.21
CA ALA A 104 -11.69 -3.87 13.64
C ALA A 104 -11.64 -2.50 14.34
N LYS A 105 -10.63 -1.66 14.05
CA LYS A 105 -10.52 -0.29 14.57
C LYS A 105 -11.74 0.60 14.24
N GLN A 106 -12.48 0.26 13.18
CA GLN A 106 -13.66 1.01 12.71
C GLN A 106 -14.98 0.26 12.93
N ASN A 107 -14.97 -0.85 13.67
CA ASN A 107 -16.13 -1.71 13.91
C ASN A 107 -16.84 -2.16 12.61
N ILE A 108 -16.07 -2.47 11.56
CA ILE A 108 -16.57 -3.01 10.30
C ILE A 108 -16.37 -4.52 10.31
N ASP A 109 -17.42 -5.30 10.05
CA ASP A 109 -17.31 -6.75 9.86
C ASP A 109 -16.92 -7.06 8.40
N PRO A 110 -15.77 -7.70 8.14
CA PRO A 110 -15.42 -8.15 6.79
C PRO A 110 -16.46 -9.09 6.15
N ALA A 111 -17.29 -9.78 6.96
CA ALA A 111 -18.36 -10.63 6.48
C ALA A 111 -19.47 -9.85 5.73
N ASP A 112 -19.70 -8.58 6.07
CA ASP A 112 -20.62 -7.68 5.36
C ASP A 112 -20.18 -7.43 3.91
N HIS A 113 -18.90 -7.68 3.63
CA HIS A 113 -18.30 -7.62 2.30
C HIS A 113 -17.91 -9.01 1.76
N HIS A 114 -18.60 -10.06 2.21
CA HIS A 114 -18.40 -11.45 1.79
C HIS A 114 -17.04 -12.06 2.15
N PHE A 115 -16.25 -11.44 3.03
CA PHE A 115 -14.94 -11.93 3.47
C PHE A 115 -15.00 -12.65 4.81
N LYS A 116 -15.74 -13.75 4.84
CA LYS A 116 -16.02 -14.54 6.07
C LYS A 116 -14.79 -15.09 6.79
N THR A 117 -13.64 -15.23 6.11
CA THR A 117 -12.40 -15.70 6.74
C THR A 117 -11.18 -14.98 6.18
N PRO A 118 -10.12 -14.75 6.99
CA PRO A 118 -8.84 -14.19 6.50
C PRO A 118 -8.22 -15.02 5.37
N LYS A 119 -8.35 -16.35 5.42
CA LYS A 119 -7.84 -17.25 4.38
C LYS A 119 -8.55 -17.02 3.03
N TYR A 120 -9.86 -16.83 3.05
CA TYR A 120 -10.64 -16.52 1.85
C TYR A 120 -10.24 -15.15 1.28
N PHE A 121 -10.12 -14.14 2.14
CA PHE A 121 -9.66 -12.81 1.75
C PHE A 121 -8.28 -12.85 1.10
N ARG A 122 -7.30 -13.52 1.72
CA ARG A 122 -5.94 -13.72 1.20
C ARG A 122 -5.92 -14.32 -0.20
N ARG A 123 -6.74 -15.35 -0.44
CA ARG A 123 -6.84 -15.97 -1.76
C ARG A 123 -7.36 -14.98 -2.83
N LYS A 124 -8.28 -14.09 -2.46
CA LYS A 124 -8.82 -13.07 -3.36
C LYS A 124 -7.81 -11.94 -3.62
N CYS A 125 -6.99 -11.58 -2.64
CA CYS A 125 -5.95 -10.56 -2.75
C CYS A 125 -4.78 -10.99 -3.66
N LYS A 126 -4.37 -12.26 -3.61
CA LYS A 126 -3.27 -12.80 -4.41
C LYS A 126 -3.58 -13.01 -5.89
N HIS A 127 -4.84 -12.93 -6.29
CA HIS A 127 -5.22 -13.20 -7.68
C HIS A 127 -4.90 -12.00 -8.56
N ILE A 128 -4.42 -12.22 -9.78
CA ILE A 128 -4.27 -11.18 -10.83
C ILE A 128 -5.58 -10.41 -11.11
N ASN A 129 -6.71 -10.99 -10.71
CA ASN A 129 -8.04 -10.41 -10.87
C ASN A 129 -8.49 -9.63 -9.62
N ALA A 130 -7.62 -9.37 -8.64
CA ALA A 130 -7.94 -8.54 -7.49
C ALA A 130 -8.51 -7.17 -7.94
N LYS A 131 -7.94 -6.58 -9.00
CA LYS A 131 -8.46 -5.35 -9.64
C LYS A 131 -9.88 -5.46 -10.20
N ARG A 132 -10.39 -6.67 -10.47
CA ARG A 132 -11.75 -6.91 -10.98
C ARG A 132 -12.71 -7.38 -9.88
N ASN A 133 -12.21 -7.64 -8.67
CA ASN A 133 -13.03 -8.11 -7.56
C ASN A 133 -13.82 -6.95 -6.96
N GLN A 134 -15.14 -6.94 -7.18
CA GLN A 134 -16.02 -5.89 -6.66
C GLN A 134 -16.15 -5.92 -5.13
N ASP A 135 -16.19 -7.11 -4.52
CA ASP A 135 -16.25 -7.25 -3.06
C ASP A 135 -15.03 -6.59 -2.42
N LEU A 136 -13.84 -6.82 -3.00
CA LEU A 136 -12.58 -6.24 -2.50
C LEU A 136 -12.62 -4.71 -2.59
N LYS A 137 -13.06 -4.17 -3.74
CA LYS A 137 -13.17 -2.72 -3.92
C LYS A 137 -14.16 -2.10 -2.95
N GLN A 138 -15.33 -2.71 -2.77
CA GLN A 138 -16.36 -2.20 -1.85
C GLN A 138 -15.86 -2.23 -0.40
N PHE A 139 -15.16 -3.29 0.00
CA PHE A 139 -14.59 -3.39 1.33
C PHE A 139 -13.52 -2.30 1.59
N LEU A 140 -12.55 -2.18 0.67
CA LEU A 140 -11.51 -1.14 0.77
C LEU A 140 -12.12 0.27 0.71
N ASN A 141 -13.16 0.48 -0.11
CA ASN A 141 -13.88 1.75 -0.18
C ASN A 141 -14.58 2.08 1.14
N THR A 142 -15.19 1.09 1.80
CA THR A 142 -15.85 1.28 3.09
C THR A 142 -14.85 1.69 4.15
N LEU A 143 -13.68 1.04 4.20
CA LEU A 143 -12.58 1.40 5.09
C LEU A 143 -12.06 2.83 4.82
N LYS A 144 -11.90 3.19 3.55
CA LYS A 144 -11.53 4.55 3.13
C LYS A 144 -12.57 5.59 3.58
N GLN A 145 -13.86 5.35 3.31
CA GLN A 145 -14.94 6.28 3.66
C GLN A 145 -15.09 6.47 5.18
N LYS A 146 -14.83 5.41 5.95
CA LYS A 146 -14.79 5.45 7.41
C LYS A 146 -13.47 6.01 7.96
N GLN A 147 -12.56 6.46 7.10
CA GLN A 147 -11.27 7.02 7.47
C GLN A 147 -10.49 6.11 8.42
N ALA A 148 -10.43 4.82 8.08
CA ALA A 148 -9.64 3.86 8.84
C ALA A 148 -8.21 4.41 9.05
N PRO A 149 -7.68 4.45 10.30
CA PRO A 149 -6.48 5.23 10.60
C PRO A 149 -5.27 4.85 9.74
N GLY A 150 -5.08 3.57 9.45
CA GLY A 150 -4.00 3.10 8.58
C GLY A 150 -4.17 3.56 7.13
N PHE A 151 -5.40 3.67 6.63
CA PHE A 151 -5.66 4.16 5.26
C PHE A 151 -5.30 5.64 5.14
N THR A 152 -5.71 6.44 6.13
CA THR A 152 -5.36 7.86 6.20
C THR A 152 -3.84 8.03 6.30
N GLN A 153 -3.19 7.30 7.21
CA GLN A 153 -1.74 7.35 7.38
C GLN A 153 -0.98 6.94 6.12
N LEU A 154 -1.38 5.84 5.49
CA LEU A 154 -0.76 5.35 4.26
C LEU A 154 -0.87 6.39 3.15
N LYS A 155 -2.06 7.00 2.96
CA LYS A 155 -2.27 8.05 1.96
C LYS A 155 -1.35 9.24 2.20
N THR A 156 -1.29 9.75 3.43
CA THR A 156 -0.44 10.89 3.78
C THR A 156 1.03 10.59 3.52
N TRP A 157 1.53 9.43 3.94
CA TRP A 157 2.92 9.07 3.70
C TRP A 157 3.28 8.80 2.24
N ILE A 158 2.33 8.29 1.43
CA ILE A 158 2.52 8.21 -0.01
C ILE A 158 2.65 9.62 -0.60
N CYS A 159 1.78 10.56 -0.21
CA CYS A 159 1.83 11.93 -0.69
C CYS A 159 3.13 12.64 -0.34
N GLU A 160 3.56 12.57 0.92
CA GLU A 160 4.82 13.13 1.39
C GLU A 160 6.02 12.56 0.61
N GLY A 161 6.09 11.23 0.52
CA GLY A 161 7.21 10.51 -0.10
C GLY A 161 7.27 10.70 -1.62
N ALA A 162 6.13 10.86 -2.28
CA ALA A 162 6.04 11.11 -3.72
C ALA A 162 6.07 12.60 -4.08
N GLY A 163 5.93 13.50 -3.08
CA GLY A 163 5.83 14.94 -3.29
C GLY A 163 4.53 15.38 -3.96
N ILE A 164 3.43 14.69 -3.65
CA ILE A 164 2.10 14.99 -4.17
C ILE A 164 1.35 15.80 -3.09
N ASP A 165 0.64 16.85 -3.49
CA ASP A 165 -0.31 17.52 -2.60
C ASP A 165 -1.56 16.64 -2.46
N GLU A 166 -1.99 16.34 -1.23
CA GLU A 166 -3.18 15.53 -0.99
C GLU A 166 -4.46 16.09 -1.64
N ASN A 167 -4.51 17.41 -1.85
CA ASN A 167 -5.62 18.09 -2.51
C ASN A 167 -5.67 17.83 -4.03
N ASP A 168 -4.56 17.37 -4.63
CA ASP A 168 -4.48 17.06 -6.06
C ASP A 168 -5.04 15.67 -6.41
N LEU A 169 -5.45 14.88 -5.40
CA LEU A 169 -5.96 13.52 -5.56
C LEU A 169 -7.47 13.44 -5.89
N THR A 170 -8.13 14.59 -6.08
CA THR A 170 -9.57 14.70 -6.41
C THR A 170 -9.92 14.35 -7.85
#